data_AF-A0A962GWV7-F1
#
_entry.id   AF-A0A962GWV7-F1
#
_cell.length_a   1.000
_cell.length_b   1.000
_cell.length_c   1.000
_cell.angle_alpha   90.00
_cell.angle_beta   90.00
_cell.angle_gamma   90.00
#
_symmetry.space_group_name_H-M   'P 1'
#
loop_
_entity.id
_entity.type
_entity.pdbx_description
1 polymer ?
#
loop_
_entity_poly.entity_id
_entity_poly.type
_entity_poly.pdbx_seq_one_letter_code
_entity_poly.pdbx_strand_id
1 'polypeptide(L)'
;MSAAANLHLPWQKLGLTVLAAAAYVFFWINGPLREPQPVFEFQEHMSGFAEPIRLGDETRTSRFGITVEREEHPYYHIMTAKQRSPLLFAIIGDARTNPGLGADVAAMVLSGAKAAAANPDNVALKTALDMYYAEERDAAGNVVQLYLENTGLNKNVKGYAGPIDIGMTVGMDGKIRSIRHLRSMETTSYLANIEKAGFYSQFENIPLDGKSYEVDFVSGASLTSEGIARSVSKLVSIARESPLEVYVDTQATGFDVKAVPPDTWILHAALIAALFVGVRLRRVRQSRRLSLALAMSSVLYLGFYANNSFTYVTFLQPFLGTGWSYLLGAYATMVLASAIWDGNSYCRHVCPYGNVQRLLTRIMPFRGKLPVSNRVLGGIRWAIALALCIGIISGLRDWASYELFPDLFGIEILDSMWFWLSLAVVLASAYYPMLWCRMLCPTGAILDGVATAARTRKVPAGPVR
;
A
#
# COMPACT_ATOMS: atom_id res chain seq x y z
N MET A 1 20.19 -33.36 49.74
CA MET A 1 20.77 -33.29 48.39
C MET A 1 19.85 -32.45 47.52
N SER A 2 20.08 -31.13 47.51
CA SER A 2 19.29 -30.16 46.74
C SER A 2 19.94 -29.99 45.38
N ALA A 3 19.30 -30.50 44.33
CA ALA A 3 19.67 -30.19 42.97
C ALA A 3 19.23 -28.75 42.68
N ALA A 4 20.14 -27.80 42.89
CA ALA A 4 19.99 -26.46 42.34
C ALA A 4 19.95 -26.60 40.81
N ALA A 5 18.74 -26.60 40.26
CA ALA A 5 18.53 -26.48 38.83
C ALA A 5 19.10 -25.11 38.43
N ASN A 6 20.33 -25.11 37.90
CA ASN A 6 20.90 -23.95 37.25
C ASN A 6 19.95 -23.55 36.12
N LEU A 7 19.08 -22.58 36.41
CA LEU A 7 18.21 -21.93 35.45
C LEU A 7 19.14 -21.11 34.55
N HIS A 8 19.72 -21.76 33.54
CA HIS A 8 20.49 -21.07 32.53
C HIS A 8 19.52 -20.17 31.75
N LEU A 9 19.38 -18.91 32.21
CA LEU A 9 18.62 -17.91 31.50
C LEU A 9 19.19 -17.82 30.08
N PRO A 10 18.36 -17.97 29.04
CA PRO A 10 18.82 -17.89 27.66
C PRO A 10 19.03 -16.41 27.28
N TRP A 11 20.10 -15.80 27.78
CA TRP A 11 20.41 -14.38 27.63
C TRP A 11 20.38 -13.91 26.17
N GLN A 12 20.82 -14.73 25.22
CA GLN A 12 20.74 -14.41 23.79
C GLN A 12 19.29 -14.31 23.28
N LYS A 13 18.42 -15.23 23.71
CA LYS A 13 17.00 -15.21 23.34
C LYS A 13 16.29 -14.01 23.97
N LEU A 14 16.60 -13.73 25.23
CA LEU A 14 16.07 -12.56 25.95
C LEU A 14 16.53 -11.26 25.28
N GLY A 15 17.83 -11.12 24.97
CA GLY A 15 18.37 -9.95 24.28
C GLY A 15 17.75 -9.73 22.90
N LEU A 16 17.58 -10.78 22.09
CA LEU A 16 16.88 -10.69 20.80
C LEU A 16 15.41 -10.32 20.96
N THR A 17 14.75 -10.84 22.00
CA THR A 17 13.34 -10.51 22.28
C THR A 17 13.21 -9.04 22.69
N VAL A 18 14.11 -8.54 23.54
CA VAL A 18 14.15 -7.13 23.94
C VAL A 18 14.44 -6.23 22.74
N LEU A 19 15.39 -6.60 21.88
CA LEU A 19 15.70 -5.84 20.67
C LEU A 19 14.53 -5.79 19.69
N ALA A 20 13.85 -6.92 19.46
CA ALA A 20 12.66 -6.97 18.63
C ALA A 20 11.50 -6.13 19.23
N ALA A 21 11.32 -6.18 20.55
CA ALA A 21 10.32 -5.38 21.25
C ALA A 21 10.66 -3.87 21.18
N ALA A 22 11.93 -3.51 21.38
CA ALA A 22 12.39 -2.12 21.28
C ALA A 22 12.20 -1.57 19.86
N ALA A 23 12.53 -2.35 18.82
CA ALA A 23 12.28 -1.97 17.44
C ALA A 23 10.78 -1.81 17.15
N TYR A 24 9.95 -2.72 17.64
CA TYR A 24 8.49 -2.62 17.51
C TYR A 24 7.97 -1.34 18.17
N VAL A 25 8.35 -1.06 19.43
CA VAL A 25 7.93 0.14 20.16
C VAL A 25 8.44 1.41 19.48
N PHE A 26 9.66 1.40 18.94
CA PHE A 26 10.20 2.53 18.19
C PHE A 26 9.33 2.88 16.97
N PHE A 27 9.01 1.89 16.13
CA PHE A 27 8.15 2.11 14.95
C PHE A 27 6.69 2.38 15.31
N TRP A 28 6.22 1.86 16.45
CA TRP A 28 4.89 2.15 16.97
C TRP A 28 4.74 3.63 17.37
N ILE A 29 5.75 4.19 18.05
CA ILE A 29 5.73 5.57 18.54
C ILE A 29 6.07 6.57 17.43
N ASN A 30 7.12 6.30 16.66
CA ASN A 30 7.64 7.25 15.66
C ASN A 30 6.97 7.10 14.28
N GLY A 31 6.18 6.05 14.09
CA GLY A 31 5.68 5.66 12.78
C GLY A 31 6.77 5.07 11.87
N PRO A 32 6.43 4.73 10.62
CA PRO A 32 7.41 4.24 9.66
C PRO A 32 8.41 5.34 9.28
N LEU A 33 9.59 4.94 8.80
CA LEU A 33 10.60 5.90 8.31
C LEU A 33 9.99 6.74 7.20
N ARG A 34 9.85 8.05 7.46
CA ARG A 34 9.39 9.02 6.47
C ARG A 34 10.56 9.34 5.54
N GLU A 35 10.28 9.49 4.25
CA GLU A 35 11.24 10.14 3.37
C GLU A 35 11.48 11.57 3.89
N PRO A 36 12.73 12.06 3.89
CA PRO A 36 13.00 13.42 4.32
C PRO A 36 12.15 14.36 3.48
N GLN A 37 11.32 15.16 4.16
CA GLN A 37 10.54 16.22 3.50
C GLN A 37 11.52 17.15 2.78
N PRO A 38 11.18 17.66 1.59
CA PRO A 38 11.97 18.72 0.98
C PRO A 38 12.12 19.87 2.00
N VAL A 39 13.33 20.42 2.10
CA VAL A 39 13.72 21.43 3.12
C VAL A 39 12.93 22.74 3.00
N PHE A 40 12.12 22.90 1.95
CA PHE A 40 11.33 24.09 1.68
C PHE A 40 9.88 23.68 1.37
N GLU A 41 8.95 24.15 2.19
CA GLU A 41 7.50 24.12 1.96
C GLU A 41 7.08 25.56 1.69
N PHE A 42 6.76 25.89 0.43
CA PHE A 42 6.32 27.23 0.06
C PHE A 42 4.86 27.39 0.49
N GLN A 43 4.57 28.37 1.35
CA GLN A 43 3.19 28.79 1.60
C GLN A 43 2.76 29.75 0.50
N GLU A 44 1.97 29.25 -0.44
CA GLU A 44 1.44 30.04 -1.53
C GLU A 44 0.13 30.71 -1.10
N HIS A 45 0.01 32.01 -1.40
CA HIS A 45 -1.17 32.82 -1.11
C HIS A 45 -1.77 33.26 -2.44
N MET A 46 -2.95 32.76 -2.77
CA MET A 46 -3.66 33.09 -4.01
C MET A 46 -4.65 34.25 -3.78
N SER A 47 -4.56 35.25 -4.65
CA SER A 47 -5.63 36.24 -4.85
C SER A 47 -6.44 35.81 -6.07
N GLY A 48 -7.77 35.76 -5.94
CA GLY A 48 -8.65 35.16 -6.93
C GLY A 48 -8.61 35.81 -8.32
N PHE A 49 -8.94 34.97 -9.31
CA PHE A 49 -9.25 35.25 -10.72
C PHE A 49 -8.09 35.42 -11.72
N ALA A 50 -7.80 34.35 -12.48
CA ALA A 50 -7.64 34.33 -13.93
C ALA A 50 -7.55 32.88 -14.43
N GLU A 51 -8.23 32.52 -15.54
CA GLU A 51 -7.88 31.32 -16.30
C GLU A 51 -6.48 31.52 -16.91
N PRO A 52 -5.49 30.66 -16.60
CA PRO A 52 -4.15 30.83 -17.13
C PRO A 52 -4.11 30.46 -18.61
N ILE A 53 -3.66 31.39 -19.45
CA ILE A 53 -3.40 31.16 -20.88
C ILE A 53 -1.92 30.75 -21.02
N ARG A 54 -1.65 29.64 -21.73
CA ARG A 54 -0.28 29.23 -22.07
C ARG A 54 0.36 30.25 -23.01
N LEU A 55 1.52 30.78 -22.63
CA LEU A 55 2.37 31.54 -23.56
C LEU A 55 2.98 30.56 -24.57
N GLY A 56 2.41 30.50 -25.78
CA GLY A 56 2.88 29.62 -26.86
C GLY A 56 1.81 29.26 -27.90
N ASP A 57 0.53 29.42 -27.58
CA ASP A 57 -0.54 29.20 -28.56
C ASP A 57 -0.75 30.48 -29.39
N GLU A 58 -0.34 30.44 -30.66
CA GLU A 58 -0.57 31.54 -31.62
C GLU A 58 -2.07 31.66 -31.96
N THR A 59 -2.80 32.45 -31.18
CA THR A 59 -4.08 32.99 -31.64
C THR A 59 -3.87 34.34 -32.33
N ARG A 60 -4.05 34.36 -33.66
CA ARG A 60 -4.19 35.60 -34.46
C ARG A 60 -5.29 36.47 -33.85
N THR A 61 -4.91 37.54 -33.18
CA THR A 61 -5.85 38.58 -32.75
C THR A 61 -6.40 39.32 -33.98
N SER A 62 -7.73 39.36 -34.11
CA SER A 62 -8.40 40.14 -35.13
C SER A 62 -8.08 41.62 -34.98
N ARG A 63 -7.75 42.29 -36.09
CA ARG A 63 -7.46 43.72 -36.19
C ARG A 63 -8.56 44.57 -35.56
N PHE A 64 -8.19 45.46 -34.64
CA PHE A 64 -9.09 46.49 -34.12
C PHE A 64 -9.27 47.61 -35.16
N GLY A 65 -10.52 47.90 -35.51
CA GLY A 65 -10.93 49.11 -36.22
C GLY A 65 -10.99 50.30 -35.25
N ILE A 66 -10.56 51.46 -35.72
CA ILE A 66 -10.62 52.74 -34.99
C ILE A 66 -12.05 53.28 -35.15
N THR A 67 -12.79 53.43 -34.06
CA THR A 67 -14.04 54.21 -34.07
C THR A 67 -13.70 55.64 -33.66
N VAL A 68 -13.82 56.56 -34.62
CA VAL A 68 -13.73 58.00 -34.39
C VAL A 68 -15.11 58.48 -33.99
N GLU A 69 -15.34 58.75 -32.71
CA GLU A 69 -16.38 59.69 -32.29
C GLU A 69 -15.75 60.78 -31.43
N ARG A 70 -16.07 62.01 -31.84
CA ARG A 70 -15.50 63.27 -31.40
C ARG A 70 -16.35 63.78 -30.23
N GLU A 71 -15.81 63.74 -29.02
CA GLU A 71 -16.47 64.38 -27.86
C GLU A 71 -16.25 65.90 -27.90
N GLU A 72 -17.34 66.64 -28.11
CA GLU A 72 -17.46 68.06 -27.83
C GLU A 72 -17.84 68.22 -26.36
N HIS A 73 -16.93 68.65 -25.46
CA HIS A 73 -17.20 69.54 -24.31
C HIS A 73 -15.91 69.73 -23.45
N PRO A 74 -15.54 70.96 -23.05
CA PRO A 74 -14.25 71.25 -22.41
C PRO A 74 -14.39 71.60 -20.92
N TYR A 75 -14.71 70.65 -20.04
CA TYR A 75 -14.51 70.87 -18.59
C TYR A 75 -14.03 69.60 -17.90
N TYR A 76 -12.95 69.78 -17.13
CA TYR A 76 -12.11 68.76 -16.52
C TYR A 76 -12.87 67.74 -15.67
N HIS A 77 -13.12 66.56 -16.23
CA HIS A 77 -13.18 65.32 -15.46
C HIS A 77 -11.81 64.66 -15.58
N ILE A 78 -11.10 64.51 -14.46
CA ILE A 78 -9.94 63.61 -14.38
C ILE A 78 -10.50 62.21 -14.54
N MET A 79 -10.56 61.72 -15.78
CA MET A 79 -10.79 60.30 -16.06
C MET A 79 -9.59 59.55 -15.48
N THR A 80 -9.76 58.99 -14.30
CA THR A 80 -8.82 58.00 -13.79
C THR A 80 -8.93 56.83 -14.75
N ALA A 81 -7.90 56.61 -15.56
CA ALA A 81 -7.82 55.43 -16.42
C ALA A 81 -8.16 54.22 -15.54
N LYS A 82 -9.22 53.49 -15.89
CA LYS A 82 -9.56 52.22 -15.22
C LYS A 82 -8.27 51.44 -15.18
N GLN A 83 -7.69 51.27 -13.99
CA GLN A 83 -6.43 50.58 -13.82
C GLN A 83 -6.57 49.28 -14.60
N ARG A 84 -5.80 49.12 -15.68
CA ARG A 84 -5.71 47.81 -16.32
C ARG A 84 -5.28 46.90 -15.20
N SER A 85 -6.16 45.97 -14.81
CA SER A 85 -5.81 44.93 -13.86
C SER A 85 -4.46 44.39 -14.34
N PRO A 86 -3.41 44.42 -13.49
CA PRO A 86 -2.13 43.89 -13.91
C PRO A 86 -2.39 42.49 -14.43
N LEU A 87 -1.84 42.16 -15.60
CA LEU A 87 -1.81 40.79 -16.07
C LEU A 87 -1.08 39.99 -14.98
N LEU A 88 -1.85 39.29 -14.16
CA LEU A 88 -1.36 38.41 -13.10
C LEU A 88 -0.82 37.18 -13.82
N PHE A 89 0.46 37.22 -14.15
CA PHE A 89 1.19 36.05 -14.59
C PHE A 89 1.57 35.25 -13.34
N ALA A 90 0.86 34.15 -13.09
CA ALA A 90 1.32 33.13 -12.17
C ALA A 90 2.31 32.23 -12.91
N ILE A 91 3.48 31.99 -12.31
CA ILE A 91 4.39 30.95 -12.79
C ILE A 91 3.76 29.63 -12.35
N ILE A 92 3.04 28.98 -13.26
CA ILE A 92 2.67 27.57 -13.09
C ILE A 92 3.97 26.77 -13.17
N GLY A 93 4.18 25.86 -12.23
CA GLY A 93 5.32 24.95 -12.27
C GLY A 93 5.44 24.31 -13.67
N ASP A 94 6.64 24.31 -14.23
CA ASP A 94 6.92 23.62 -15.49
C ASP A 94 6.74 22.11 -15.25
N ALA A 95 6.30 21.35 -16.25
CA ALA A 95 6.29 19.87 -16.21
C ALA A 95 7.69 19.29 -15.86
N ARG A 96 8.76 20.06 -16.09
CA ARG A 96 10.13 19.73 -15.65
C ARG A 96 10.32 19.77 -14.13
N THR A 97 9.55 20.57 -13.41
CA THR A 97 9.62 20.75 -11.95
C THR A 97 8.43 20.13 -11.22
N ASN A 98 7.29 19.95 -11.90
CA ASN A 98 6.10 19.34 -11.35
C ASN A 98 5.65 18.11 -12.17
N PRO A 99 5.85 16.89 -11.64
CA PRO A 99 5.41 15.66 -12.29
C PRO A 99 3.89 15.59 -12.54
N GLY A 100 3.07 16.27 -11.73
CA GLY A 100 1.61 16.30 -11.86
C GLY A 100 1.11 17.08 -13.08
N LEU A 101 1.99 17.84 -13.74
CA LEU A 101 1.69 18.65 -14.93
C LEU A 101 2.25 18.07 -16.24
N GLY A 102 2.71 16.81 -16.23
CA GLY A 102 3.15 16.07 -17.41
C GLY A 102 2.06 15.93 -18.49
N ALA A 103 2.46 15.94 -19.77
CA ALA A 103 1.52 15.78 -20.88
C ALA A 103 0.88 14.38 -20.93
N ASP A 104 1.58 13.38 -20.43
CA ASP A 104 1.08 12.03 -20.18
C ASP A 104 0.02 12.02 -19.08
N VAL A 105 0.25 12.76 -17.97
CA VAL A 105 -0.73 12.92 -16.88
C VAL A 105 -2.00 13.58 -17.39
N ALA A 106 -1.90 14.62 -18.22
CA ALA A 106 -3.06 15.27 -18.85
C ALA A 106 -3.94 14.27 -19.63
N ALA A 107 -3.31 13.40 -20.43
CA ALA A 107 -4.01 12.39 -21.22
C ALA A 107 -4.66 11.31 -20.32
N MET A 108 -3.97 10.91 -19.25
CA MET A 108 -4.50 9.94 -18.28
C MET A 108 -5.72 10.49 -17.54
N VAL A 109 -5.63 11.70 -16.99
CA VAL A 109 -6.74 12.35 -16.27
C VAL A 109 -7.96 12.53 -17.18
N LEU A 110 -7.76 12.96 -18.42
CA LEU A 110 -8.87 13.10 -19.37
C LEU A 110 -9.51 11.74 -19.69
N SER A 111 -8.71 10.69 -19.88
CA SER A 111 -9.22 9.34 -20.14
C SER A 111 -10.00 8.80 -18.94
N GLY A 112 -9.47 8.97 -17.73
CA GLY A 112 -10.12 8.55 -16.49
C GLY A 112 -11.44 9.29 -16.27
N ALA A 113 -11.44 10.60 -16.50
CA ALA A 113 -12.63 11.45 -16.40
C ALA A 113 -13.73 11.00 -17.36
N LYS A 114 -13.40 10.73 -18.63
CA LYS A 114 -14.36 10.22 -19.62
C LYS A 114 -14.94 8.86 -19.25
N ALA A 115 -14.15 7.98 -18.61
CA ALA A 115 -14.62 6.69 -18.12
C ALA A 115 -15.50 6.81 -16.86
N ALA A 116 -15.36 7.88 -16.10
CA ALA A 116 -16.16 8.16 -14.90
C ALA A 116 -17.42 8.99 -15.18
N ALA A 117 -17.42 9.77 -16.26
CA ALA A 117 -18.48 10.68 -16.62
C ALA A 117 -19.76 9.98 -17.09
N ALA A 118 -20.92 10.57 -16.78
CA ALA A 118 -22.19 10.14 -17.37
C ALA A 118 -22.33 10.62 -18.83
N ASN A 119 -21.73 11.78 -19.15
CA ASN A 119 -21.64 12.33 -20.50
C ASN A 119 -20.16 12.57 -20.90
N PRO A 120 -19.50 11.58 -21.53
CA PRO A 120 -18.09 11.65 -21.90
C PRO A 120 -17.74 12.77 -22.89
N ASP A 121 -18.71 13.24 -23.69
CA ASP A 121 -18.49 14.28 -24.71
C ASP A 121 -18.40 15.68 -24.07
N ASN A 122 -18.96 15.86 -22.87
CA ASN A 122 -18.96 17.13 -22.14
C ASN A 122 -17.90 17.18 -21.02
N VAL A 123 -16.81 16.43 -21.17
CA VAL A 123 -15.68 16.43 -20.24
C VAL A 123 -14.59 17.37 -20.74
N ALA A 124 -14.26 18.38 -19.93
CA ALA A 124 -13.21 19.35 -20.22
C ALA A 124 -12.04 19.20 -19.24
N LEU A 125 -10.84 18.99 -19.75
CA LEU A 125 -9.62 19.00 -18.95
C LEU A 125 -9.29 20.44 -18.54
N LYS A 126 -8.96 20.62 -17.26
CA LYS A 126 -8.54 21.86 -16.65
C LYS A 126 -7.25 21.65 -15.86
N THR A 127 -6.58 22.74 -15.55
CA THR A 127 -5.33 22.77 -14.79
C THR A 127 -5.52 23.56 -13.53
N ALA A 128 -5.11 22.97 -12.40
CA ALA A 128 -4.90 23.64 -11.13
C ALA A 128 -3.38 23.65 -10.82
N LEU A 129 -2.99 24.38 -9.77
CA LEU A 129 -1.60 24.58 -9.30
C LEU A 129 -0.66 23.42 -9.62
N ASP A 130 -0.93 22.27 -9.02
CA ASP A 130 -0.05 21.10 -9.10
C ASP A 130 -0.63 19.94 -9.89
N MET A 131 -1.84 20.06 -10.46
CA MET A 131 -2.56 18.92 -11.00
C MET A 131 -3.46 19.26 -12.18
N TYR A 132 -3.66 18.28 -13.06
CA TYR A 132 -4.80 18.29 -13.95
C TYR A 132 -6.04 17.76 -13.23
N TYR A 133 -7.19 18.35 -13.54
CA TYR A 133 -8.51 17.86 -13.15
C TYR A 133 -9.45 17.98 -14.34
N ALA A 134 -10.60 17.30 -14.29
CA ALA A 134 -11.60 17.44 -15.34
C ALA A 134 -12.95 17.86 -14.78
N GLU A 135 -13.65 18.69 -15.54
CA GLU A 135 -15.03 19.07 -15.29
C GLU A 135 -15.94 18.27 -16.22
N GLU A 136 -17.03 17.73 -15.68
CA GLU A 136 -18.16 17.27 -16.48
C GLU A 136 -19.27 18.32 -16.45
N ARG A 137 -19.82 18.64 -17.63
CA ARG A 137 -20.91 19.61 -17.78
C ARG A 137 -22.20 18.97 -18.28
N ASP A 138 -23.32 19.45 -17.74
CA ASP A 138 -24.65 19.10 -18.25
C ASP A 138 -24.89 19.71 -19.65
N ALA A 139 -26.05 19.39 -20.25
CA ALA A 139 -26.44 19.94 -21.55
C ALA A 139 -26.67 21.47 -21.52
N ALA A 140 -26.85 22.07 -20.35
CA ALA A 140 -26.99 23.51 -20.15
C ALA A 140 -25.64 24.22 -19.94
N GLY A 141 -24.54 23.48 -19.85
CA GLY A 141 -23.18 24.00 -19.66
C GLY A 141 -22.77 24.19 -18.20
N ASN A 142 -23.61 23.78 -17.24
CA ASN A 142 -23.28 23.83 -15.80
C ASN A 142 -22.36 22.68 -15.44
N VAL A 143 -21.39 22.93 -14.56
CA VAL A 143 -20.53 21.87 -14.02
C VAL A 143 -21.35 21.00 -13.07
N VAL A 144 -21.32 19.69 -13.25
CA VAL A 144 -22.09 18.71 -12.46
C VAL A 144 -21.18 17.98 -11.47
N GLN A 145 -19.96 17.67 -11.90
CA GLN A 145 -18.96 17.01 -11.07
C GLN A 145 -17.54 17.33 -11.52
N LEU A 146 -16.60 17.18 -10.59
CA LEU A 146 -15.16 17.24 -10.82
C LEU A 146 -14.58 15.84 -10.73
N TYR A 147 -13.62 15.56 -11.61
CA TYR A 147 -12.79 14.37 -11.57
C TYR A 147 -11.34 14.75 -11.26
N LEU A 148 -10.78 14.09 -10.24
CA LEU A 148 -9.48 14.36 -9.66
C LEU A 148 -8.65 13.07 -9.64
N GLU A 149 -7.35 13.16 -9.89
CA GLU A 149 -6.41 12.04 -9.73
C GLU A 149 -5.19 12.47 -8.91
N ASN A 150 -4.60 11.55 -8.16
CA ASN A 150 -3.32 11.77 -7.48
C ASN A 150 -2.11 11.28 -8.32
N THR A 151 -2.31 10.94 -9.60
CA THR A 151 -1.28 10.46 -10.53
C THR A 151 -0.10 11.43 -10.59
N GLY A 152 1.11 10.95 -10.29
CA GLY A 152 2.33 11.78 -10.27
C GLY A 152 2.51 12.65 -9.01
N LEU A 153 1.49 12.72 -8.15
CA LEU A 153 1.47 13.50 -6.92
C LEU A 153 1.66 12.63 -5.68
N ASN A 154 1.38 11.32 -5.80
CA ASN A 154 1.45 10.40 -4.68
C ASN A 154 2.83 9.77 -4.50
N LYS A 155 3.77 10.50 -3.91
CA LYS A 155 5.08 9.95 -3.50
C LYS A 155 5.09 9.39 -2.07
N ASN A 156 4.23 9.93 -1.22
CA ASN A 156 4.32 9.76 0.22
C ASN A 156 3.29 8.80 0.83
N VAL A 157 2.17 8.55 0.13
CA VAL A 157 1.17 7.57 0.59
C VAL A 157 1.43 6.23 -0.07
N LYS A 158 1.51 5.18 0.75
CA LYS A 158 1.89 3.82 0.33
C LYS A 158 0.94 2.80 0.94
N GLY A 159 0.60 1.78 0.16
CA GLY A 159 -0.16 0.60 0.55
C GLY A 159 0.74 -0.55 1.02
N TYR A 160 0.40 -1.79 0.69
CA TYR A 160 1.19 -2.98 1.04
C TYR A 160 2.54 -3.04 0.30
N ALA A 161 2.54 -2.73 -1.01
CA ALA A 161 3.68 -2.93 -1.90
C ALA A 161 4.20 -1.63 -2.54
N GLY A 162 3.43 -0.55 -2.52
CA GLY A 162 3.91 0.72 -3.08
C GLY A 162 2.87 1.85 -3.07
N PRO A 163 3.12 2.94 -3.84
CA PRO A 163 2.13 4.00 -4.01
C PRO A 163 0.88 3.49 -4.72
N ILE A 164 -0.26 4.14 -4.42
CA ILE A 164 -1.56 3.82 -4.99
C ILE A 164 -2.13 5.07 -5.66
N ASP A 165 -2.34 4.98 -6.97
CA ASP A 165 -3.00 5.99 -7.76
C ASP A 165 -4.51 5.72 -7.79
N ILE A 166 -5.28 6.75 -7.45
CA ILE A 166 -6.73 6.74 -7.37
C ILE A 166 -7.32 7.90 -8.17
N GLY A 167 -8.50 7.64 -8.73
CA GLY A 167 -9.39 8.65 -9.29
C GLY A 167 -10.53 8.90 -8.31
N MET A 168 -10.87 10.16 -8.11
CA MET A 168 -11.96 10.58 -7.23
C MET A 168 -12.90 11.50 -8.02
N THR A 169 -14.20 11.23 -7.92
CA THR A 169 -15.24 12.11 -8.46
C THR A 169 -15.96 12.82 -7.33
N VAL A 170 -16.09 14.14 -7.43
CA VAL A 170 -16.74 14.99 -6.42
C VAL A 170 -17.90 15.74 -7.07
N GLY A 171 -19.09 15.65 -6.48
CA GLY A 171 -20.25 16.41 -6.94
C GLY A 171 -20.18 17.89 -6.52
N MET A 172 -20.94 18.75 -7.19
CA MET A 172 -21.06 20.17 -6.78
C MET A 172 -21.69 20.37 -5.39
N ASP A 173 -22.30 19.34 -4.81
CA ASP A 173 -22.78 19.32 -3.42
C ASP A 173 -21.66 19.03 -2.39
N GLY A 174 -20.41 18.96 -2.84
CA GLY A 174 -19.24 18.74 -1.99
C GLY A 174 -19.13 17.33 -1.45
N LYS A 175 -19.79 16.35 -2.09
CA LYS A 175 -19.74 14.94 -1.69
C LYS A 175 -18.96 14.11 -2.67
N ILE A 176 -18.25 13.10 -2.15
CA ILE A 176 -17.59 12.09 -2.98
C ILE A 176 -18.66 11.24 -3.67
N ARG A 177 -18.57 11.13 -5.00
CA ARG A 177 -19.47 10.32 -5.84
C ARG A 177 -18.91 8.94 -6.12
N SER A 178 -17.61 8.85 -6.36
CA SER A 178 -16.94 7.57 -6.55
C SER A 178 -15.43 7.70 -6.30
N ILE A 179 -14.83 6.60 -5.86
CA ILE A 179 -13.39 6.37 -5.85
C ILE A 179 -13.09 5.19 -6.75
N ARG A 180 -12.05 5.28 -7.56
CA ARG A 180 -11.57 4.20 -8.43
C ARG A 180 -10.08 4.01 -8.25
N HIS A 181 -9.65 2.76 -8.22
CA HIS A 181 -8.24 2.43 -8.38
C HIS A 181 -7.82 2.63 -9.84
N LEU A 182 -6.68 3.27 -10.05
CA LEU A 182 -6.13 3.51 -11.38
C LEU A 182 -4.91 2.61 -11.61
N ARG A 183 -3.90 2.77 -10.75
CA ARG A 183 -2.61 2.07 -10.86
C ARG A 183 -2.00 1.88 -9.47
N SER A 184 -1.30 0.76 -9.28
CA SER A 184 -0.54 0.55 -8.05
C SER A 184 0.45 -0.60 -8.21
N MET A 185 1.37 -0.73 -7.26
CA MET A 185 2.24 -1.90 -7.11
C MET A 185 1.66 -2.99 -6.21
N GLU A 186 0.40 -2.85 -5.78
CA GLU A 186 -0.30 -3.78 -4.90
C GLU A 186 -0.52 -5.14 -5.55
N THR A 187 -0.61 -6.18 -4.72
CA THR A 187 -0.89 -7.54 -5.19
C THR A 187 -2.31 -7.62 -5.72
N THR A 188 -2.48 -8.20 -6.92
CA THR A 188 -3.78 -8.27 -7.63
C THR A 188 -4.89 -8.85 -6.77
N SER A 189 -4.61 -9.91 -6.00
CA SER A 189 -5.62 -10.51 -5.12
C SER A 189 -6.10 -9.62 -3.99
N TYR A 190 -5.27 -8.70 -3.50
CA TYR A 190 -5.70 -7.73 -2.51
C TYR A 190 -6.64 -6.69 -3.13
N LEU A 191 -6.35 -6.24 -4.35
CA LEU A 191 -7.21 -5.31 -5.09
C LEU A 191 -8.56 -5.95 -5.44
N ALA A 192 -8.56 -7.20 -5.91
CA ALA A 192 -9.78 -7.95 -6.21
C ALA A 192 -10.63 -8.16 -4.95
N ASN A 193 -10.00 -8.47 -3.80
CA ASN A 193 -10.71 -8.56 -2.52
C ASN A 193 -11.33 -7.22 -2.10
N ILE A 194 -10.62 -6.11 -2.30
CA ILE A 194 -11.11 -4.76 -2.00
C ILE A 194 -12.33 -4.42 -2.85
N GLU A 195 -12.27 -4.69 -4.14
CA GLU A 195 -13.36 -4.46 -5.07
C GLU A 195 -14.58 -5.33 -4.72
N LYS A 196 -14.37 -6.64 -4.51
CA LYS A 196 -15.43 -7.58 -4.15
C LYS A 196 -16.09 -7.27 -2.81
N ALA A 197 -15.33 -6.72 -1.86
CA ALA A 197 -15.86 -6.28 -0.57
C ALA A 197 -16.65 -4.96 -0.65
N GLY A 198 -16.70 -4.31 -1.83
CA GLY A 198 -17.40 -3.05 -2.02
C GLY A 198 -16.73 -1.88 -1.27
N PHE A 199 -15.43 -1.95 -1.02
CA PHE A 199 -14.72 -0.93 -0.23
C PHE A 199 -14.86 0.49 -0.79
N TYR A 200 -14.78 0.64 -2.12
CA TYR A 200 -14.92 1.95 -2.77
C TYR A 200 -16.29 2.60 -2.55
N SER A 201 -17.34 1.79 -2.36
CA SER A 201 -18.70 2.32 -2.11
C SER A 201 -18.84 2.98 -0.74
N GLN A 202 -17.97 2.65 0.22
CA GLN A 202 -17.97 3.27 1.55
C GLN A 202 -17.62 4.76 1.51
N PHE A 203 -16.95 5.21 0.43
CA PHE A 203 -16.60 6.61 0.24
C PHE A 203 -17.76 7.43 -0.36
N GLU A 204 -18.78 6.77 -0.90
CA GLU A 204 -19.91 7.46 -1.52
C GLU A 204 -20.66 8.30 -0.49
N ASN A 205 -21.01 9.53 -0.89
CA ASN A 205 -21.73 10.51 -0.08
C ASN A 205 -20.97 11.04 1.15
N ILE A 206 -19.69 10.70 1.34
CA ILE A 206 -18.85 11.38 2.34
C ILE A 206 -18.71 12.85 1.92
N PRO A 207 -19.11 13.82 2.76
CA PRO A 207 -18.98 15.23 2.45
C PRO A 207 -17.56 15.74 2.76
N LEU A 208 -17.09 16.69 1.95
CA LEU A 208 -15.82 17.38 2.12
C LEU A 208 -15.98 18.58 3.08
N ASP A 209 -16.44 18.31 4.29
CA ASP A 209 -16.79 19.31 5.32
C ASP A 209 -15.69 19.52 6.38
N GLY A 210 -14.48 19.05 6.09
CA GLY A 210 -13.32 19.22 6.96
C GLY A 210 -13.28 18.29 8.17
N LYS A 211 -14.20 17.32 8.28
CA LYS A 211 -14.23 16.34 9.36
C LYS A 211 -13.42 15.08 9.04
N SER A 212 -13.22 14.28 10.08
CA SER A 212 -12.67 12.93 9.97
C SER A 212 -13.80 11.92 9.80
N TYR A 213 -13.65 11.05 8.81
CA TYR A 213 -14.55 9.94 8.51
C TYR A 213 -13.84 8.60 8.69
N GLU A 214 -14.60 7.56 8.98
CA GLU A 214 -14.09 6.21 9.14
C GLU A 214 -14.65 5.30 8.05
N VAL A 215 -13.80 4.46 7.48
CA VAL A 215 -14.16 3.39 6.55
C VAL A 215 -13.60 2.08 7.09
N ASP A 216 -14.33 0.99 6.90
CA ASP A 216 -13.90 -0.33 7.33
C ASP A 216 -12.84 -0.86 6.35
N PHE A 217 -11.68 -1.27 6.86
CA PHE A 217 -10.73 -1.96 6.00
C PHE A 217 -11.24 -3.31 5.54
N VAL A 218 -10.70 -3.80 4.43
CA VAL A 218 -10.98 -5.14 3.93
C VAL A 218 -10.05 -6.16 4.60
N SER A 219 -10.64 -7.21 5.18
CA SER A 219 -9.88 -8.28 5.83
C SER A 219 -8.92 -8.93 4.83
N GLY A 220 -7.65 -9.09 5.20
CA GLY A 220 -6.60 -9.59 4.31
C GLY A 220 -5.96 -8.54 3.40
N ALA A 221 -6.57 -7.36 3.24
CA ALA A 221 -6.06 -6.24 2.43
C ALA A 221 -6.01 -4.93 3.24
N SER A 222 -5.73 -5.02 4.54
CA SER A 222 -5.82 -3.87 5.46
C SER A 222 -4.86 -2.74 5.11
N LEU A 223 -3.59 -3.04 4.78
CA LEU A 223 -2.59 -2.02 4.42
C LEU A 223 -2.93 -1.34 3.09
N THR A 224 -3.45 -2.08 2.13
CA THR A 224 -3.93 -1.55 0.85
C THR A 224 -5.16 -0.64 1.06
N SER A 225 -6.11 -1.08 1.88
CA SER A 225 -7.31 -0.30 2.23
C SER A 225 -6.96 1.01 2.94
N GLU A 226 -6.03 0.94 3.91
CA GLU A 226 -5.50 2.11 4.61
C GLU A 226 -4.75 3.04 3.66
N GLY A 227 -3.94 2.48 2.75
CA GLY A 227 -3.26 3.23 1.70
C GLY A 227 -4.24 4.01 0.82
N ILE A 228 -5.35 3.39 0.40
CA ILE A 228 -6.40 4.04 -0.39
C ILE A 228 -7.05 5.17 0.43
N ALA A 229 -7.47 4.93 1.67
CA ALA A 229 -8.10 5.94 2.53
C ALA A 229 -7.18 7.16 2.73
N ARG A 230 -5.89 6.92 3.01
CA ARG A 230 -4.88 7.99 3.11
C ARG A 230 -4.64 8.71 1.79
N SER A 231 -4.72 8.01 0.65
CA SER A 231 -4.62 8.62 -0.68
C SER A 231 -5.81 9.54 -0.95
N VAL A 232 -7.01 9.17 -0.51
CA VAL A 232 -8.21 10.03 -0.59
C VAL A 232 -8.02 11.29 0.26
N SER A 233 -7.63 11.16 1.53
CA SER A 233 -7.33 12.32 2.39
C SER A 233 -6.27 13.23 1.75
N LYS A 234 -5.20 12.64 1.19
CA LYS A 234 -4.13 13.41 0.57
C LYS A 234 -4.60 14.11 -0.71
N LEU A 235 -5.39 13.45 -1.55
CA LEU A 235 -5.93 14.04 -2.78
C LEU A 235 -6.85 15.22 -2.46
N VAL A 236 -7.74 15.08 -1.47
CA VAL A 236 -8.57 16.20 -0.98
C VAL A 236 -7.68 17.32 -0.45
N SER A 237 -6.61 17.02 0.31
CA SER A 237 -5.71 18.04 0.84
C SER A 237 -4.98 18.84 -0.25
N ILE A 238 -4.65 18.20 -1.39
CA ILE A 238 -4.02 18.87 -2.54
C ILE A 238 -5.05 19.69 -3.29
N ALA A 239 -6.24 19.12 -3.52
CA ALA A 239 -7.31 19.75 -4.27
C ALA A 239 -8.05 20.85 -3.48
N ARG A 240 -7.81 20.98 -2.16
CA ARG A 240 -8.57 21.87 -1.26
C ARG A 240 -8.54 23.33 -1.73
N GLU A 241 -7.34 23.86 -2.03
CA GLU A 241 -7.12 25.26 -2.42
C GLU A 241 -7.45 25.47 -3.90
N SER A 242 -7.18 24.46 -4.74
CA SER A 242 -7.61 24.43 -6.13
C SER A 242 -7.65 22.98 -6.64
N PRO A 243 -8.77 22.50 -7.21
CA PRO A 243 -9.96 23.27 -7.61
C PRO A 243 -11.10 23.34 -6.57
N LEU A 244 -11.10 22.57 -5.47
CA LEU A 244 -12.32 22.35 -4.67
C LEU A 244 -12.92 23.63 -4.07
N GLU A 245 -12.11 24.53 -3.51
CA GLU A 245 -12.58 25.81 -2.96
C GLU A 245 -13.28 26.70 -3.99
N VAL A 246 -13.02 26.52 -5.28
CA VAL A 246 -13.64 27.31 -6.36
C VAL A 246 -15.04 26.81 -6.72
N TYR A 247 -15.27 25.50 -6.67
CA TYR A 247 -16.52 24.88 -7.15
C TYR A 247 -17.46 24.47 -6.02
N VAL A 248 -16.94 24.27 -4.81
CA VAL A 248 -17.69 23.69 -3.71
C VAL A 248 -17.72 24.66 -2.54
N ASP A 249 -18.92 25.01 -2.07
CA ASP A 249 -19.16 25.92 -0.94
C ASP A 249 -18.95 25.24 0.44
N THR A 250 -18.05 24.25 0.52
CA THR A 250 -17.73 23.52 1.76
C THR A 250 -16.25 23.63 2.10
N GLN A 251 -15.95 23.84 3.37
CA GLN A 251 -14.57 23.86 3.86
C GLN A 251 -13.98 22.44 3.85
N ALA A 252 -13.20 22.10 2.83
CA ALA A 252 -12.45 20.85 2.76
C ALA A 252 -11.22 20.80 3.70
N THR A 253 -10.99 21.85 4.48
CA THR A 253 -9.84 21.98 5.38
C THR A 253 -9.90 20.97 6.53
N GLY A 254 -8.87 20.12 6.66
CA GLY A 254 -8.79 19.14 7.75
C GLY A 254 -9.50 17.82 7.48
N PHE A 255 -10.03 17.63 6.27
CA PHE A 255 -10.66 16.38 5.86
C PHE A 255 -9.69 15.19 5.96
N ASP A 256 -10.15 14.10 6.58
CA ASP A 256 -9.38 12.87 6.71
C ASP A 256 -10.29 11.64 6.71
N VAL A 257 -9.94 10.61 5.94
CA VAL A 257 -10.59 9.30 5.98
C VAL A 257 -9.64 8.28 6.59
N LYS A 258 -10.08 7.64 7.67
CA LYS A 258 -9.32 6.63 8.40
C LYS A 258 -9.90 5.25 8.13
N ALA A 259 -9.02 4.32 7.75
CA ALA A 259 -9.39 2.92 7.67
C ALA A 259 -9.32 2.28 9.07
N VAL A 260 -10.45 1.84 9.61
CA VAL A 260 -10.55 1.28 10.97
C VAL A 260 -10.74 -0.24 10.92
N PRO A 261 -10.16 -1.01 11.87
CA PRO A 261 -10.45 -2.43 11.99
C PRO A 261 -11.90 -2.72 12.32
N PRO A 262 -12.53 -3.70 11.63
CA PRO A 262 -13.84 -4.18 12.04
C PRO A 262 -13.72 -4.87 13.40
N ASP A 263 -14.79 -4.85 14.19
CA ASP A 263 -14.86 -5.42 15.55
C ASP A 263 -14.38 -6.89 15.64
N THR A 264 -14.41 -7.61 14.52
CA THR A 264 -13.95 -8.99 14.39
C THR A 264 -12.42 -9.15 14.43
N TRP A 265 -11.63 -8.07 14.42
CA TRP A 265 -10.17 -8.14 14.40
C TRP A 265 -9.59 -8.91 15.60
N ILE A 266 -10.22 -8.79 16.78
CA ILE A 266 -9.81 -9.50 18.00
C ILE A 266 -10.00 -11.01 17.83
N LEU A 267 -11.12 -11.42 17.23
CA LEU A 267 -11.37 -12.83 16.92
C LEU A 267 -10.31 -13.35 15.94
N HIS A 268 -9.97 -12.58 14.91
CA HIS A 268 -8.93 -12.96 13.97
C HIS A 268 -7.56 -13.12 14.65
N ALA A 269 -7.18 -12.17 15.49
CA ALA A 269 -5.95 -12.24 16.28
C ALA A 269 -5.93 -13.47 17.20
N ALA A 270 -7.05 -13.76 17.87
CA ALA A 270 -7.20 -14.91 18.75
C ALA A 270 -7.08 -16.25 17.99
N LEU A 271 -7.66 -16.35 16.80
CA LEU A 271 -7.53 -17.54 15.94
C LEU A 271 -6.09 -17.77 15.48
N ILE A 272 -5.37 -16.70 15.10
CA ILE A 272 -3.94 -16.80 14.77
C ILE A 272 -3.15 -17.26 16.00
N ALA A 273 -3.40 -16.66 17.17
CA ALA A 273 -2.76 -17.06 18.42
C ALA A 273 -3.04 -18.54 18.76
N ALA A 274 -4.27 -19.02 18.55
CA ALA A 274 -4.64 -20.41 18.76
C ALA A 274 -3.83 -21.38 17.87
N LEU A 275 -3.51 -21.00 16.63
CA LEU A 275 -2.63 -21.80 15.76
C LEU A 275 -1.22 -21.90 16.36
N PHE A 276 -0.63 -20.79 16.82
CA PHE A 276 0.70 -20.79 17.45
C PHE A 276 0.73 -21.55 18.78
N VAL A 277 -0.30 -21.41 19.61
CA VAL A 277 -0.45 -22.19 20.85
C VAL A 277 -0.57 -23.67 20.53
N GLY A 278 -1.43 -24.03 19.57
CA GLY A 278 -1.60 -25.40 19.10
C GLY A 278 -0.29 -26.03 18.65
N VAL A 279 0.55 -25.28 17.92
CA VAL A 279 1.90 -25.73 17.54
C VAL A 279 2.75 -26.05 18.77
N ARG A 280 2.66 -25.32 19.89
CA ARG A 280 3.46 -25.60 21.09
C ARG A 280 3.00 -26.82 21.88
N LEU A 281 1.74 -27.22 21.75
CA LEU A 281 1.20 -28.37 22.47
C LEU A 281 1.83 -29.68 21.97
N ARG A 282 2.52 -30.40 22.87
CA ARG A 282 3.16 -31.69 22.56
C ARG A 282 2.19 -32.69 21.93
N ARG A 283 0.94 -32.73 22.40
CA ARG A 283 -0.12 -33.62 21.89
C ARG A 283 -0.43 -33.36 20.42
N VAL A 284 -0.44 -32.09 19.99
CA VAL A 284 -0.70 -31.71 18.59
C VAL A 284 0.48 -32.15 17.72
N ARG A 285 1.73 -31.95 18.18
CA ARG A 285 2.93 -32.37 17.46
C ARG A 285 3.06 -33.89 17.31
N GLN A 286 2.66 -34.66 18.32
CA GLN A 286 2.80 -36.11 18.32
C GLN A 286 1.66 -36.83 17.59
N SER A 287 0.45 -36.26 17.57
CA SER A 287 -0.69 -36.87 16.90
C SER A 287 -0.72 -36.51 15.41
N ARG A 288 -0.66 -37.54 14.55
CA ARG A 288 -0.77 -37.38 13.08
C ARG A 288 -2.07 -36.69 12.66
N ARG A 289 -3.18 -36.94 13.38
CA ARG A 289 -4.49 -36.36 13.08
C ARG A 289 -4.55 -34.88 13.45
N LEU A 290 -4.07 -34.52 14.64
CA LEU A 290 -4.07 -33.13 15.10
C LEU A 290 -3.10 -32.25 14.32
N SER A 291 -1.91 -32.77 13.99
CA SER A 291 -0.98 -32.05 13.12
C SER A 291 -1.54 -31.83 11.71
N LEU A 292 -2.34 -32.77 11.19
CA LEU A 292 -3.02 -32.62 9.90
C LEU A 292 -4.15 -31.59 10.00
N ALA A 293 -4.97 -31.67 11.05
CA ALA A 293 -6.04 -30.71 11.30
C ALA A 293 -5.50 -29.29 11.39
N LEU A 294 -4.40 -29.07 12.12
CA LEU A 294 -3.73 -27.78 12.21
C LEU A 294 -3.23 -27.28 10.83
N ALA A 295 -2.63 -28.16 10.03
CA ALA A 295 -2.17 -27.82 8.69
C ALA A 295 -3.35 -27.43 7.77
N MET A 296 -4.46 -28.17 7.83
CA MET A 296 -5.68 -27.86 7.10
C MET A 296 -6.30 -26.54 7.56
N SER A 297 -6.41 -26.32 8.87
CA SER A 297 -6.90 -25.05 9.43
C SER A 297 -6.04 -23.89 8.99
N SER A 298 -4.72 -24.02 8.99
CA SER A 298 -3.80 -23.01 8.47
C SER A 298 -4.09 -22.70 6.99
N VAL A 299 -4.22 -23.71 6.13
CA VAL A 299 -4.50 -23.49 4.70
C VAL A 299 -5.87 -22.86 4.46
N LEU A 300 -6.91 -23.37 5.10
CA LEU A 300 -8.28 -22.89 4.89
C LEU A 300 -8.50 -21.50 5.49
N TYR A 301 -8.01 -21.28 6.71
CA TYR A 301 -8.23 -20.02 7.42
C TYR A 301 -7.17 -18.96 7.08
N LEU A 302 -5.88 -19.21 7.28
CA LEU A 302 -4.84 -18.21 7.01
C LEU A 302 -4.59 -18.01 5.51
N GLY A 303 -4.71 -19.09 4.73
CA GLY A 303 -4.58 -19.06 3.29
C GLY A 303 -5.85 -18.50 2.64
N PHE A 304 -6.83 -19.36 2.38
CA PHE A 304 -7.98 -18.99 1.54
C PHE A 304 -8.94 -17.96 2.16
N TYR A 305 -9.22 -18.04 3.46
CA TYR A 305 -10.18 -17.11 4.08
C TYR A 305 -9.56 -15.74 4.37
N ALA A 306 -8.43 -15.70 5.08
CA ALA A 306 -7.82 -14.46 5.54
C ALA A 306 -6.87 -13.83 4.50
N ASN A 307 -6.39 -14.61 3.53
CA ASN A 307 -5.33 -14.23 2.59
C ASN A 307 -4.17 -13.47 3.26
N ASN A 308 -3.79 -13.88 4.48
CA ASN A 308 -2.87 -13.14 5.35
C ASN A 308 -1.66 -14.01 5.67
N SER A 309 -0.81 -14.17 4.65
CA SER A 309 0.46 -14.86 4.80
C SER A 309 1.54 -13.88 5.24
N PHE A 310 2.28 -14.24 6.30
CA PHE A 310 3.43 -13.45 6.72
C PHE A 310 4.60 -13.65 5.74
N THR A 311 5.10 -12.55 5.16
CA THR A 311 6.18 -12.55 4.15
C THR A 311 7.33 -11.63 4.57
N TYR A 312 8.43 -11.65 3.81
CA TYR A 312 9.59 -10.81 4.08
C TYR A 312 9.29 -9.31 3.94
N VAL A 313 8.30 -8.95 3.10
CA VAL A 313 7.82 -7.57 2.93
C VAL A 313 7.33 -7.00 4.25
N THR A 314 6.66 -7.82 5.07
CA THR A 314 6.19 -7.40 6.39
C THR A 314 7.31 -6.87 7.30
N PHE A 315 8.55 -7.38 7.15
CA PHE A 315 9.70 -6.85 7.89
C PHE A 315 10.20 -5.52 7.34
N LEU A 316 10.06 -5.28 6.04
CA LEU A 316 10.57 -4.09 5.36
C LEU A 316 9.59 -2.92 5.42
N GLN A 317 8.29 -3.19 5.59
CA GLN A 317 7.23 -2.19 5.63
C GLN A 317 7.52 -0.95 6.50
N PRO A 318 7.93 -1.07 7.79
CA PRO A 318 8.22 0.11 8.60
C PRO A 318 9.37 0.96 8.04
N PHE A 319 10.30 0.35 7.31
CA PHE A 319 11.41 1.03 6.65
C PHE A 319 11.02 1.65 5.30
N LEU A 320 9.90 1.22 4.71
CA LEU A 320 9.43 1.67 3.39
C LEU A 320 8.43 2.83 3.45
N GLY A 321 8.01 3.25 4.64
CA GLY A 321 7.03 4.32 4.85
C GLY A 321 5.61 3.83 5.13
N THR A 322 5.43 2.52 5.36
CA THR A 322 4.12 1.89 5.61
C THR A 322 4.05 1.43 7.07
N GLY A 323 3.03 1.87 7.80
CA GLY A 323 2.81 1.44 9.18
C GLY A 323 2.32 -0.01 9.26
N TRP A 324 2.34 -0.59 10.47
CA TRP A 324 1.67 -1.87 10.72
C TRP A 324 0.29 -1.63 11.30
N SER A 325 -0.71 -2.36 10.81
CA SER A 325 -1.99 -2.48 11.51
C SER A 325 -1.80 -3.25 12.83
N TYR A 326 -2.73 -3.08 13.78
CA TYR A 326 -2.70 -3.80 15.06
C TYR A 326 -2.62 -5.33 14.88
N LEU A 327 -3.43 -5.87 13.97
CA LEU A 327 -3.46 -7.30 13.66
C LEU A 327 -2.12 -7.77 13.07
N LEU A 328 -1.57 -7.03 12.11
CA LEU A 328 -0.30 -7.37 11.47
C LEU A 328 0.87 -7.28 12.44
N GLY A 329 0.88 -6.27 13.31
CA GLY A 329 1.85 -6.13 14.38
C GLY A 329 1.82 -7.32 15.35
N ALA A 330 0.63 -7.67 15.86
CA ALA A 330 0.46 -8.84 16.72
C ALA A 330 0.92 -10.14 16.04
N TYR A 331 0.60 -10.30 14.76
CA TYR A 331 1.02 -11.45 13.97
C TYR A 331 2.55 -11.50 13.79
N ALA A 332 3.19 -10.39 13.45
CA ALA A 332 4.63 -10.26 13.34
C ALA A 332 5.34 -10.63 14.65
N THR A 333 4.82 -10.14 15.79
CA THR A 333 5.34 -10.49 17.12
C THR A 333 5.27 -12.00 17.37
N MET A 334 4.16 -12.66 17.06
CA MET A 334 4.02 -14.11 17.24
C MET A 334 4.99 -14.90 16.35
N VAL A 335 5.15 -14.49 15.09
CA VAL A 335 6.09 -15.11 14.14
C VAL A 335 7.53 -14.97 14.65
N LEU A 336 7.95 -13.75 15.00
CA LEU A 336 9.31 -13.47 15.51
C LEU A 336 9.59 -14.19 16.82
N ALA A 337 8.65 -14.15 17.78
CA ALA A 337 8.77 -14.89 19.03
C ALA A 337 8.89 -16.39 18.78
N SER A 338 8.14 -16.95 17.82
CA SER A 338 8.27 -18.36 17.44
C SER A 338 9.64 -18.69 16.84
N ALA A 339 10.25 -17.77 16.09
CA ALA A 339 11.58 -17.94 15.52
C ALA A 339 12.68 -17.92 16.59
N ILE A 340 12.62 -16.95 17.51
CA ILE A 340 13.59 -16.79 18.61
C ILE A 340 13.52 -17.98 19.58
N TRP A 341 12.31 -18.40 19.95
CA TRP A 341 12.15 -19.35 21.06
C TRP A 341 12.12 -20.82 20.62
N ASP A 342 11.50 -21.13 19.47
CA ASP A 342 11.15 -22.51 19.04
C ASP A 342 11.72 -22.90 17.66
N GLY A 343 12.55 -22.06 17.06
CA GLY A 343 13.33 -22.44 15.86
C GLY A 343 12.52 -22.47 14.56
N ASN A 344 11.82 -21.37 14.28
CA ASN A 344 11.00 -21.11 13.08
C ASN A 344 9.76 -22.01 12.97
N SER A 345 8.93 -21.96 14.01
CA SER A 345 7.66 -22.71 14.04
C SER A 345 6.63 -22.19 13.03
N TYR A 346 6.70 -20.92 12.64
CA TYR A 346 5.84 -20.36 11.60
C TYR A 346 6.01 -21.11 10.26
N CYS A 347 7.21 -21.09 9.67
CA CYS A 347 7.44 -21.77 8.38
C CYS A 347 7.24 -23.28 8.48
N ARG A 348 7.48 -23.88 9.67
CA ARG A 348 7.32 -25.33 9.84
C ARG A 348 5.87 -25.76 9.99
N HIS A 349 4.98 -24.99 10.62
CA HIS A 349 3.65 -25.49 10.98
C HIS A 349 2.48 -24.54 10.73
N VAL A 350 2.71 -23.22 10.71
CA VAL A 350 1.63 -22.21 10.65
C VAL A 350 1.49 -21.61 9.26
N CYS A 351 2.59 -21.50 8.50
CA CYS A 351 2.59 -20.92 7.16
C CYS A 351 1.66 -21.73 6.22
N PRO A 352 0.61 -21.11 5.64
CA PRO A 352 -0.37 -21.81 4.82
C PRO A 352 0.26 -22.38 3.55
N TYR A 353 1.13 -21.63 2.87
CA TYR A 353 1.82 -22.09 1.65
C TYR A 353 2.79 -23.26 1.89
N GLY A 354 3.44 -23.30 3.05
CA GLY A 354 4.25 -24.44 3.46
C GLY A 354 3.37 -25.67 3.74
N ASN A 355 2.20 -25.47 4.33
CA ASN A 355 1.24 -26.54 4.60
C ASN A 355 0.58 -27.07 3.31
N VAL A 356 0.27 -26.23 2.32
CA VAL A 356 -0.19 -26.67 0.98
C VAL A 356 0.79 -27.66 0.37
N GLN A 357 2.07 -27.30 0.29
CA GLN A 357 3.11 -28.18 -0.25
C GLN A 357 3.24 -29.48 0.56
N ARG A 358 3.16 -29.41 1.90
CA ARG A 358 3.25 -30.59 2.75
C ARG A 358 2.05 -31.53 2.59
N LEU A 359 0.84 -30.99 2.54
CA LEU A 359 -0.38 -31.75 2.30
C LEU A 359 -0.32 -32.43 0.93
N LEU A 360 0.13 -31.72 -0.10
CA LEU A 360 0.30 -32.27 -1.44
C LEU A 360 1.24 -33.48 -1.46
N THR A 361 2.40 -33.41 -0.80
CA THR A 361 3.37 -34.54 -0.73
C THR A 361 2.87 -35.76 0.06
N ARG A 362 1.76 -35.61 0.79
CA ARG A 362 1.09 -36.70 1.50
C ARG A 362 0.02 -37.37 0.63
N ILE A 363 -0.58 -36.62 -0.29
CA ILE A 363 -1.60 -37.09 -1.23
C ILE A 363 -0.92 -37.75 -2.44
N MET A 364 0.10 -37.11 -2.99
CA MET A 364 0.79 -37.55 -4.20
C MET A 364 1.93 -38.54 -3.85
N PRO A 365 2.05 -39.68 -4.57
CA PRO A 365 3.08 -40.69 -4.30
C PRO A 365 4.45 -40.33 -4.89
N PHE A 366 4.52 -39.34 -5.78
CA PHE A 366 5.75 -38.96 -6.48
C PHE A 366 6.76 -38.34 -5.51
N ARG A 367 8.00 -38.83 -5.50
CA ARG A 367 9.08 -38.31 -4.65
C ARG A 367 10.43 -38.38 -5.36
N GLY A 368 10.69 -37.37 -6.17
CA GLY A 368 12.01 -37.11 -6.71
C GLY A 368 12.97 -36.57 -5.64
N LYS A 369 14.27 -36.69 -5.91
CA LYS A 369 15.32 -36.01 -5.16
C LYS A 369 16.01 -35.03 -6.09
N LEU A 370 16.16 -33.78 -5.66
CA LEU A 370 17.04 -32.85 -6.36
C LEU A 370 18.49 -33.34 -6.16
N PRO A 371 19.32 -33.36 -7.21
CA PRO A 371 20.73 -33.74 -7.11
C PRO A 371 21.60 -32.70 -6.39
N VAL A 372 20.98 -31.77 -5.65
CA VAL A 372 21.61 -30.62 -5.02
C VAL A 372 21.47 -30.74 -3.49
N SER A 373 22.56 -30.47 -2.77
CA SER A 373 22.57 -30.50 -1.31
C SER A 373 21.65 -29.42 -0.71
N ASN A 374 21.02 -29.74 0.43
CA ASN A 374 20.25 -28.78 1.22
C ASN A 374 21.05 -27.54 1.63
N ARG A 375 22.37 -27.67 1.79
CA ARG A 375 23.24 -26.54 2.11
C ARG A 375 23.31 -25.55 0.95
N VAL A 376 23.38 -26.05 -0.29
CA VAL A 376 23.41 -25.21 -1.50
C VAL A 376 22.06 -24.53 -1.70
N LEU A 377 20.95 -25.28 -1.59
CA LEU A 377 19.60 -24.70 -1.69
C LEU A 377 19.36 -23.60 -0.64
N GLY A 378 19.82 -23.81 0.59
CA GLY A 378 19.79 -22.80 1.65
C GLY A 378 20.64 -21.57 1.32
N GLY A 379 21.79 -21.75 0.66
CA GLY A 379 22.63 -20.67 0.16
C GLY A 379 21.94 -19.86 -0.94
N ILE A 380 21.30 -20.51 -1.92
CA ILE A 380 20.49 -19.85 -2.97
C ILE A 380 19.38 -19.03 -2.32
N ARG A 381 18.65 -19.62 -1.36
CA ARG A 381 17.57 -18.94 -0.64
C ARG A 381 18.03 -17.67 0.08
N TRP A 382 19.22 -17.71 0.68
CA TRP A 382 19.85 -16.53 1.30
C TRP A 382 20.31 -15.50 0.28
N ALA A 383 20.88 -15.94 -0.85
CA ALA A 383 21.29 -15.05 -1.93
C ALA A 383 20.08 -14.28 -2.50
N ILE A 384 18.95 -14.96 -2.71
CA ILE A 384 17.69 -14.31 -3.12
C ILE A 384 17.23 -13.31 -2.07
N ALA A 385 17.16 -13.71 -0.79
CA ALA A 385 16.73 -12.81 0.28
C ALA A 385 17.60 -11.55 0.37
N LEU A 386 18.92 -11.70 0.27
CA LEU A 386 19.86 -10.59 0.31
C LEU A 386 19.72 -9.70 -0.93
N ALA A 387 19.61 -10.28 -2.13
CA ALA A 387 19.41 -9.53 -3.36
C ALA A 387 18.11 -8.71 -3.31
N LEU A 388 17.00 -9.30 -2.85
CA LEU A 388 15.72 -8.61 -2.69
C LEU A 388 15.82 -7.46 -1.68
N CYS A 389 16.39 -7.70 -0.50
CA CYS A 389 16.56 -6.66 0.51
C CYS A 389 17.45 -5.51 0.01
N ILE A 390 18.57 -5.82 -0.66
CA ILE A 390 19.47 -4.80 -1.22
C ILE A 390 18.75 -4.02 -2.32
N GLY A 391 18.11 -4.69 -3.27
CA GLY A 391 17.38 -4.04 -4.36
C GLY A 391 16.31 -3.08 -3.83
N ILE A 392 15.50 -3.51 -2.87
CA ILE A 392 14.47 -2.68 -2.24
C ILE A 392 15.07 -1.45 -1.55
N ILE A 393 16.15 -1.63 -0.76
CA ILE A 393 16.84 -0.52 -0.09
C ILE A 393 17.48 0.44 -1.12
N SER A 394 17.98 -0.08 -2.24
CA SER A 394 18.53 0.72 -3.35
C SER A 394 17.47 1.40 -4.21
N GLY A 395 16.18 1.23 -3.92
CA GLY A 395 15.07 1.91 -4.61
C GLY A 395 14.31 1.05 -5.63
N LEU A 396 14.69 -0.21 -5.85
CA LEU A 396 13.94 -1.19 -6.67
C LEU A 396 12.78 -1.76 -5.86
N ARG A 397 11.82 -0.90 -5.54
CA ARG A 397 10.69 -1.24 -4.66
C ARG A 397 9.75 -2.28 -5.25
N ASP A 398 9.65 -2.37 -6.58
CA ASP A 398 8.88 -3.39 -7.30
C ASP A 398 9.26 -4.81 -6.86
N TRP A 399 10.49 -5.00 -6.39
CA TRP A 399 10.96 -6.30 -5.90
C TRP A 399 10.28 -6.72 -4.60
N ALA A 400 9.52 -5.85 -3.92
CA ALA A 400 8.64 -6.22 -2.81
C ALA A 400 7.48 -7.13 -3.26
N SER A 401 7.09 -7.09 -4.54
CA SER A 401 6.05 -7.96 -5.10
C SER A 401 6.49 -9.42 -5.28
N TYR A 402 7.71 -9.79 -4.89
CA TYR A 402 8.22 -11.15 -4.99
C TYR A 402 7.58 -12.08 -3.94
N GLU A 403 6.31 -12.41 -4.14
CA GLU A 403 5.56 -13.32 -3.28
C GLU A 403 4.51 -14.12 -4.07
N LEU A 404 4.46 -15.44 -3.85
CA LEU A 404 3.54 -16.35 -4.55
C LEU A 404 2.27 -16.67 -3.77
N PHE A 405 2.21 -16.20 -2.52
CA PHE A 405 1.20 -16.60 -1.55
C PHE A 405 -0.15 -15.97 -1.87
N PRO A 406 -0.24 -14.63 -2.08
CA PRO A 406 -1.53 -13.99 -2.11
C PRO A 406 -2.33 -14.30 -3.35
N ASP A 407 -1.69 -14.42 -4.52
CA ASP A 407 -2.39 -14.75 -5.77
C ASP A 407 -2.96 -16.17 -5.73
N LEU A 408 -2.21 -17.14 -5.18
CA LEU A 408 -2.67 -18.52 -5.06
C LEU A 408 -3.91 -18.64 -4.17
N PHE A 409 -3.89 -17.97 -3.01
CA PHE A 409 -5.01 -18.04 -2.07
C PHE A 409 -6.18 -17.13 -2.44
N GLY A 410 -5.92 -16.07 -3.21
CA GLY A 410 -6.95 -15.22 -3.83
C GLY A 410 -7.68 -15.90 -5.00
N ILE A 411 -7.08 -16.94 -5.60
CA ILE A 411 -7.63 -17.64 -6.78
C ILE A 411 -7.70 -16.69 -8.00
N GLU A 412 -6.64 -15.91 -8.20
CA GLU A 412 -6.52 -14.92 -9.29
C GLU A 412 -6.13 -15.57 -10.63
N ILE A 413 -6.99 -16.45 -11.15
CA ILE A 413 -6.68 -17.30 -12.32
C ILE A 413 -6.51 -16.47 -13.60
N LEU A 414 -7.35 -15.45 -13.78
CA LEU A 414 -7.42 -14.65 -15.01
C LEU A 414 -6.55 -13.39 -14.94
N ASP A 415 -6.44 -12.81 -13.75
CA ASP A 415 -5.90 -11.45 -13.57
C ASP A 415 -4.41 -11.43 -13.18
N SER A 416 -3.82 -12.59 -12.84
CA SER A 416 -2.44 -12.66 -12.35
C SER A 416 -1.64 -13.82 -12.93
N MET A 417 -0.54 -13.51 -13.63
CA MET A 417 0.46 -14.51 -14.02
C MET A 417 1.14 -15.16 -12.80
N TRP A 418 1.19 -14.47 -11.66
CA TRP A 418 1.77 -14.99 -10.42
C TRP A 418 0.97 -16.16 -9.86
N PHE A 419 -0.35 -16.23 -10.09
CA PHE A 419 -1.16 -17.39 -9.75
C PHE A 419 -0.62 -18.67 -10.41
N TRP A 420 -0.40 -18.62 -11.72
CA TRP A 420 0.08 -19.78 -12.49
C TRP A 420 1.49 -20.19 -12.10
N LEU A 421 2.38 -19.21 -11.85
CA LEU A 421 3.71 -19.48 -11.33
C LEU A 421 3.64 -20.17 -9.94
N SER A 422 2.76 -19.68 -9.07
CA SER A 422 2.55 -20.23 -7.73
C SER A 422 2.02 -21.67 -7.79
N LEU A 423 1.01 -21.90 -8.62
CA LEU A 423 0.46 -23.23 -8.86
C LEU A 423 1.52 -24.19 -9.43
N ALA A 424 2.31 -23.74 -10.41
CA ALA A 424 3.38 -24.54 -10.99
C ALA A 424 4.43 -24.93 -9.93
N VAL A 425 4.80 -24.00 -9.05
CA VAL A 425 5.73 -24.27 -7.93
C VAL A 425 5.13 -25.24 -6.91
N VAL A 426 3.85 -25.12 -6.58
CA VAL A 426 3.15 -26.05 -5.69
C VAL A 426 3.11 -27.45 -6.32
N LEU A 427 2.76 -27.57 -7.60
CA LEU A 427 2.72 -28.85 -8.32
C LEU A 427 4.13 -29.45 -8.45
N ALA A 428 5.15 -28.65 -8.77
CA ALA A 428 6.54 -29.09 -8.78
C ALA A 428 6.98 -29.61 -7.40
N SER A 429 6.43 -29.05 -6.32
CA SER A 429 6.66 -29.53 -4.95
C SER A 429 6.07 -30.92 -4.67
N ALA A 430 5.15 -31.44 -5.50
CA ALA A 430 4.76 -32.84 -5.45
C ALA A 430 5.94 -33.75 -5.77
N TYR A 431 6.74 -33.41 -6.80
CA TYR A 431 7.90 -34.20 -7.19
C TYR A 431 9.15 -33.84 -6.38
N TYR A 432 9.37 -32.55 -6.08
CA TYR A 432 10.51 -32.05 -5.31
C TYR A 432 10.03 -31.43 -3.98
N PRO A 433 9.94 -32.21 -2.89
CA PRO A 433 9.29 -31.76 -1.66
C PRO A 433 9.80 -30.43 -1.13
N MET A 434 8.85 -29.51 -0.91
CA MET A 434 9.06 -28.18 -0.33
C MET A 434 10.01 -27.29 -1.14
N LEU A 435 9.94 -27.34 -2.47
CA LEU A 435 10.85 -26.63 -3.39
C LEU A 435 10.96 -25.15 -3.06
N TRP A 436 9.83 -24.45 -2.98
CA TRP A 436 9.78 -23.02 -2.65
C TRP A 436 10.42 -22.73 -1.29
N CYS A 437 10.01 -23.46 -0.25
CA CYS A 437 10.46 -23.21 1.11
C CYS A 437 11.96 -23.52 1.33
N ARG A 438 12.52 -24.44 0.54
CA ARG A 438 13.93 -24.85 0.63
C ARG A 438 14.86 -23.98 -0.20
N MET A 439 14.40 -23.43 -1.33
CA MET A 439 15.27 -22.75 -2.31
C MET A 439 14.92 -21.28 -2.56
N LEU A 440 13.65 -20.90 -2.56
CA LEU A 440 13.20 -19.61 -3.12
C LEU A 440 12.62 -18.64 -2.09
N CYS A 441 12.08 -19.13 -0.97
CA CYS A 441 11.36 -18.29 -0.01
C CYS A 441 12.29 -17.40 0.84
N PRO A 442 12.26 -16.05 0.65
CA PRO A 442 13.11 -15.13 1.42
C PRO A 442 12.70 -15.05 2.90
N THR A 443 11.40 -15.12 3.21
CA THR A 443 10.88 -15.14 4.58
C THR A 443 11.48 -16.28 5.40
N GLY A 444 11.62 -17.46 4.78
CA GLY A 444 12.22 -18.62 5.41
C GLY A 444 13.71 -18.41 5.74
N ALA A 445 14.45 -17.72 4.87
CA ALA A 445 15.85 -17.37 5.14
C ALA A 445 15.97 -16.41 6.34
N ILE A 446 15.21 -15.33 6.35
CA ILE A 446 15.22 -14.34 7.45
C ILE A 446 14.88 -15.01 8.79
N LEU A 447 13.79 -15.78 8.85
CA LEU A 447 13.37 -16.45 10.08
C LEU A 447 14.35 -17.53 10.55
N ASP A 448 14.97 -18.27 9.63
CA ASP A 448 16.04 -19.21 9.98
C ASP A 448 17.30 -18.49 10.48
N GLY A 449 17.59 -17.29 9.96
CA GLY A 449 18.64 -16.40 10.46
C GLY A 449 18.38 -15.97 11.90
N VAL A 450 17.18 -15.46 12.19
CA VAL A 450 16.74 -15.10 13.55
C VAL A 450 16.82 -16.31 14.49
N ALA A 451 16.32 -17.46 14.05
CA ALA A 451 16.38 -18.70 14.83
C ALA A 451 17.82 -19.17 15.07
N THR A 452 18.74 -18.94 14.13
CA THR A 452 20.16 -19.30 14.27
C THR A 452 20.88 -18.35 15.22
N ALA A 453 20.62 -17.05 15.13
CA ALA A 453 21.14 -16.04 16.05
C ALA A 453 20.67 -16.28 17.50
N ALA A 454 19.46 -16.82 17.68
CA ALA A 454 18.89 -17.15 18.97
C ALA A 454 19.44 -18.45 19.61
N ARG A 455 20.20 -19.27 18.86
CA ARG A 455 20.81 -20.49 19.42
C ARG A 455 22.04 -20.14 20.24
N THR A 456 21.99 -20.49 21.52
CA THR A 456 23.16 -20.47 22.40
C THR A 456 24.25 -21.35 21.81
N ARG A 457 25.36 -20.72 21.39
CA ARG A 457 26.60 -21.44 21.12
C ARG A 457 26.94 -22.16 22.43
N LYS A 458 26.85 -23.50 22.44
CA LYS A 458 27.50 -24.27 23.49
C LYS A 458 28.99 -23.93 23.41
N VAL A 459 29.52 -23.26 24.41
CA VAL A 459 30.97 -23.18 24.60
C VAL A 459 31.41 -24.64 24.71
N PRO A 460 32.32 -25.14 23.85
CA PRO A 460 32.84 -26.49 24.02
C PRO A 460 33.44 -26.54 25.42
N ALA A 461 32.94 -27.45 26.26
CA ALA A 461 33.55 -27.72 27.55
C ALA A 461 35.01 -28.06 27.26
N GLY A 462 35.93 -27.24 27.79
CA GLY A 462 37.35 -27.55 27.72
C GLY A 462 37.60 -28.95 28.30
N PRO A 463 38.64 -29.66 27.84
CA PRO A 463 38.91 -31.00 28.32
C PRO A 463 39.03 -30.96 29.86
N VAL A 464 38.16 -31.69 30.53
CA VAL A 464 38.27 -31.98 31.96
C VAL A 464 39.59 -32.73 32.12
N ARG A 465 40.59 -32.07 32.71
CA ARG A 465 41.83 -32.71 33.15
C ARG A 465 41.63 -33.30 34.53
#